data_AF-A0A840FID1-F1
#
_entry.id   AF-A0A840FID1-F1
#
_cell.length_a   1.000
_cell.length_b   1.000
_cell.length_c   1.000
_cell.angle_alpha   90.00
_cell.angle_beta   90.00
_cell.angle_gamma   90.00
#
_symmetry.space_group_name_H-M   'P 1'
#
loop_
_entity.id
_entity.type
_entity.pdbx_description
1 polymer ?
#
loop_
_entity_poly.entity_id
_entity_poly.type
_entity_poly.pdbx_seq_one_letter_code
_entity_poly.pdbx_strand_id
1 'polypeptide(L)' 'MPNGIAKRDLPTKTCPACQRPFIWRKKWARDWDSVVYCSDACRKKR' A
#
# COMPACT_ATOMS: atom_id res chain seq x y z
N MET A 1 -5.75 -5.73 26.95
CA MET A 1 -4.89 -6.05 25.79
C MET A 1 -5.70 -5.79 24.52
N PRO A 2 -5.76 -4.57 23.98
CA PRO A 2 -6.69 -4.27 22.90
C PRO A 2 -6.15 -4.78 21.55
N ASN A 3 -6.63 -5.97 21.20
CA ASN A 3 -6.82 -6.44 19.84
C ASN A 3 -7.68 -5.43 19.07
N GLY A 4 -7.15 -4.85 17.98
CA GLY A 4 -7.98 -4.15 17.01
C GLY A 4 -7.37 -2.88 16.41
N ILE A 5 -6.25 -3.00 15.67
CA ILE A 5 -5.97 -1.99 14.64
C ILE A 5 -7.08 -2.17 13.58
N ALA A 6 -8.04 -1.25 13.57
CA ALA A 6 -8.99 -1.16 12.48
C ALA A 6 -8.20 -0.96 11.18
N LYS A 7 -8.59 -1.59 10.07
CA LYS A 7 -7.93 -1.45 8.75
C LYS A 7 -7.80 0.03 8.26
N ARG A 8 -8.42 0.96 8.97
CA ARG A 8 -8.35 2.42 8.77
C ARG A 8 -7.03 3.04 9.25
N ASP A 9 -6.34 2.42 10.22
CA ASP A 9 -5.08 2.92 10.78
C ASP A 9 -3.84 2.46 9.99
N LEU A 10 -4.06 1.60 8.98
CA LEU A 10 -2.99 1.13 8.13
C LEU A 10 -2.51 2.28 7.22
N PRO A 11 -1.19 2.46 7.06
CA PRO A 11 -0.68 3.50 6.19
C PRO A 11 -1.22 3.30 4.78
N THR A 12 -1.78 4.37 4.22
CA THR A 12 -2.28 4.42 2.85
C THR A 12 -1.33 5.23 2.00
N LYS A 13 -1.05 4.74 0.79
CA LYS A 13 -0.24 5.44 -0.22
C LYS A 13 -1.07 5.64 -1.47
N THR A 14 -0.77 6.69 -2.23
CA THR A 14 -1.42 6.95 -3.52
C THR A 14 -0.55 6.42 -4.65
N CYS A 15 -1.13 5.59 -5.53
CA CYS A 15 -0.40 5.07 -6.68
C CYS A 15 -0.29 6.13 -7.78
N PRO A 16 0.91 6.53 -8.23
CA PRO A 16 1.05 7.58 -9.24
C PRO A 16 0.56 7.15 -10.64
N ALA A 17 0.50 5.86 -10.93
CA ALA A 17 0.06 5.35 -12.24
C ALA A 17 -1.47 5.32 -12.41
N CYS A 18 -2.21 5.02 -11.34
CA CYS A 18 -3.68 4.91 -11.39
C CYS A 18 -4.41 5.90 -10.48
N GLN A 19 -3.68 6.73 -9.74
CA GLN A 19 -4.17 7.75 -8.81
C GLN A 19 -5.14 7.21 -7.74
N ARG A 20 -5.10 5.89 -7.48
CA ARG A 20 -5.94 5.24 -6.47
C ARG A 20 -5.18 5.11 -5.15
N PRO A 21 -5.81 5.46 -4.02
CA PRO A 21 -5.25 5.17 -2.70
C PRO A 21 -5.27 3.65 -2.48
N PHE A 22 -4.17 3.12 -1.96
CA PHE A 22 -4.04 1.72 -1.61
C PHE A 22 -3.49 1.58 -0.19
N ILE A 23 -4.05 0.62 0.54
CA ILE A 23 -3.76 0.39 1.95
C ILE A 23 -2.58 -0.57 2.05
N TRP A 24 -1.71 -0.36 3.05
CA TRP A 24 -0.66 -1.32 3.42
C TRP A 24 -1.18 -2.75 3.47
N ARG A 25 -0.39 -3.66 2.89
CA ARG A 25 -0.66 -5.10 2.91
C ARG A 25 0.50 -5.81 3.58
N LYS A 26 0.19 -6.89 4.30
CA LYS A 26 1.19 -7.73 4.99
C LYS A 26 2.33 -8.20 4.07
N LYS A 27 2.05 -8.40 2.78
CA LYS A 27 3.06 -8.75 1.76
C LYS A 27 4.14 -7.69 1.56
N TRP A 28 3.86 -6.44 1.93
CA TRP A 28 4.76 -5.30 1.83
C TRP A 28 5.46 -4.98 3.15
N ALA A 29 5.31 -5.79 4.19
CA ALA A 29 5.91 -5.53 5.49
C ALA A 29 7.43 -5.27 5.44
N ARG A 30 8.14 -5.87 4.45
CA ARG A 30 9.59 -5.72 4.29
C ARG A 30 10.02 -4.54 3.41
N ASP A 31 9.16 -4.08 2.50
CA ASP A 31 9.54 -3.20 1.40
C ASP A 31 8.54 -2.04 1.21
N TRP A 32 7.68 -1.79 2.21
CA TRP A 32 6.61 -0.80 2.12
C TRP A 32 7.11 0.61 1.78
N ASP A 33 8.31 0.94 2.23
CA ASP A 33 8.95 2.23 1.91
C ASP A 33 9.14 2.38 0.39
N SER A 34 9.72 1.36 -0.25
CA SER A 34 9.93 1.26 -1.70
C SER A 34 8.64 1.07 -2.52
N VAL A 35 7.55 0.61 -1.90
CA VAL A 35 6.27 0.37 -2.59
C VAL A 35 5.54 1.70 -2.86
N VAL A 36 5.66 2.17 -4.09
CA VAL A 36 4.98 3.37 -4.61
C VAL A 36 3.70 3.04 -5.40
N TYR A 37 3.63 1.85 -6.00
CA TYR A 37 2.55 1.46 -6.90
C TYR A 37 1.64 0.40 -6.27
N CYS A 38 0.32 0.48 -6.55
CA CYS A 38 -0.66 -0.47 -6.01
C CYS A 38 -0.46 -1.92 -6.51
N SER A 39 0.16 -2.08 -7.67
CA SER A 39 0.35 -3.35 -8.37
C SER A 39 1.60 -3.32 -9.27
N ASP A 40 2.17 -4.50 -9.54
CA ASP A 40 3.31 -4.65 -10.47
C ASP A 40 2.96 -4.16 -11.89
N ALA A 41 1.71 -4.36 -12.33
CA ALA A 41 1.22 -3.82 -13.59
C ALA A 41 1.29 -2.28 -13.66
N CYS A 42 1.03 -1.59 -12.54
CA CYS A 42 1.16 -0.13 -12.46
C CYS A 42 2.63 0.31 -12.42
N ARG A 43 3.52 -0.50 -11.83
CA ARG A 43 4.96 -0.29 -11.86
C ARG A 43 5.53 -0.43 -13.28
N LYS A 44 5.08 -1.43 -14.04
CA LYS A 44 5.49 -1.70 -15.42
C LYS A 44 4.88 -0.76 -16.47
N LYS A 45 3.78 -0.05 -16.14
CA LYS A 45 3.10 0.89 -17.04
C LYS A 45 3.73 2.29 -17.09
N ARG A 46 4.76 2.56 -16.28
CA ARG A 46 5.50 3.82 -16.29
C ARG A 46 6.62 3.79 -17.31
#